data_AF-A0AAJ6FYM3-F1
#
_entry.id   AF-A0AAJ6FYM3-F1
#
_cell.length_a   1.000
_cell.length_b   1.000
_cell.length_c   1.000
_cell.angle_alpha   90.00
_cell.angle_beta   90.00
_cell.angle_gamma   90.00
#
_symmetry.space_group_name_H-M   'P 1'
#
loop_
_entity.id
_entity.type
_entity.pdbx_description
1 polymer ?
#
loop_
_entity_poly.entity_id
_entity_poly.type
_entity_poly.pdbx_seq_one_letter_code
_entity_poly.pdbx_strand_id
1 'polypeptide(L)' 'MLTDLSNVIPSESSILWFEPYVMNPGSSNYWRYGKDRTNYYHFVHTEQALYVYLPIKNSCPRFDRENIRTWCNVRIGTRH' A
#
# COMPACT_ATOMS: atom_id res chain seq x y z
N MET A 1 -20.75 5.83 1.98
CA MET A 1 -20.18 5.58 3.32
C MET A 1 -18.69 5.29 3.14
N LEU A 2 -17.81 5.97 3.88
CA LEU A 2 -16.34 5.86 3.78
C LEU A 2 -15.75 4.62 4.49
N THR A 3 -16.59 3.75 5.03
CA THR A 3 -16.22 2.53 5.77
C THR A 3 -15.65 1.42 4.89
N ASP A 4 -15.74 1.52 3.55
CA ASP A 4 -15.24 0.47 2.64
C ASP A 4 -13.71 0.57 2.41
N LEU A 5 -13.12 1.76 2.60
CA LEU A 5 -11.68 1.98 2.37
C LEU A 5 -10.80 1.45 3.52
N SER A 6 -11.32 1.42 4.75
CA SER A 6 -10.57 0.94 5.92
C SER A 6 -10.30 -0.57 5.87
N ASN A 7 -11.05 -1.30 5.04
CA ASN A 7 -11.04 -2.76 4.98
C ASN A 7 -10.28 -3.30 3.75
N VAL A 8 -9.64 -2.43 2.97
CA VAL A 8 -8.87 -2.88 1.81
C VAL A 8 -7.58 -3.54 2.29
N ILE A 9 -7.48 -4.85 2.13
CA ILE A 9 -6.25 -5.61 2.31
C ILE A 9 -5.68 -5.90 0.92
N PRO A 10 -4.38 -5.68 0.67
CA PRO A 10 -3.76 -6.06 -0.59
C PRO A 10 -3.97 -7.54 -0.92
N SER A 11 -4.24 -7.84 -2.18
CA SER A 11 -4.54 -9.19 -2.70
C SER A 11 -3.32 -10.11 -2.64
N GLU A 12 -2.11 -9.53 -2.66
CA GLU A 12 -0.84 -10.22 -2.46
C GLU A 12 -0.55 -10.50 -0.99
N SER A 13 -1.43 -10.07 -0.08
CA SER A 13 -1.30 -10.20 1.37
C SER A 13 -2.54 -10.84 2.00
N SER A 14 -2.62 -10.81 3.33
CA SER A 14 -3.80 -11.26 4.07
C SER A 14 -3.96 -10.49 5.37
N ILE A 15 -5.15 -10.57 5.97
CA ILE A 15 -5.45 -9.91 7.25
C ILE A 15 -4.51 -10.34 8.39
N LEU A 16 -3.88 -11.52 8.28
CA LEU A 16 -2.95 -12.03 9.27
C LEU A 16 -1.54 -11.46 9.13
N TRP A 17 -1.16 -11.06 7.92
CA TRP A 17 0.23 -10.66 7.60
C TRP A 17 0.37 -9.20 7.20
N PHE A 18 -0.73 -8.55 6.82
CA PHE A 18 -0.72 -7.17 6.43
C PHE A 18 -0.58 -6.27 7.66
N GLU A 19 0.49 -5.47 7.66
CA GLU A 19 0.84 -4.56 8.74
C GLU A 19 0.81 -3.12 8.21
N PRO A 20 -0.26 -2.35 8.46
CA PRO A 20 -0.27 -0.92 8.19
C PRO A 20 0.66 -0.20 9.17
N TYR A 21 1.48 0.73 8.66
CA TYR A 21 2.43 1.48 9.50
C TYR A 21 2.35 2.99 9.32
N VAL A 22 1.67 3.49 8.28
CA VAL A 22 1.24 4.90 8.20
C VAL A 22 -0.25 4.91 7.92
N MET A 23 -1.01 5.61 8.75
CA MET A 23 -2.44 5.86 8.55
C MET A 23 -2.64 7.23 7.89
N ASN A 24 -3.70 7.41 7.11
CA ASN A 24 -3.98 8.73 6.56
C ASN A 24 -4.49 9.68 7.66
N PRO A 25 -3.85 10.83 7.92
CA PRO A 25 -4.40 11.87 8.80
C PRO A 25 -5.72 12.43 8.24
N GLY A 26 -6.82 12.25 8.98
CA GLY A 26 -8.13 12.78 8.64
C GLY A 26 -9.28 12.00 9.30
N SER A 27 -10.52 12.28 8.91
CA SER A 27 -11.73 11.60 9.39
C SER A 27 -11.91 10.18 8.83
N SER A 28 -11.07 9.77 7.88
CA SER A 28 -11.13 8.46 7.23
C SER A 28 -9.98 7.59 7.72
N ASN A 29 -10.30 6.42 8.28
CA ASN A 29 -9.32 5.52 8.88
C ASN A 29 -8.84 4.45 7.88
N TYR A 30 -8.03 4.85 6.89
CA TYR A 30 -7.38 3.89 5.98
C TYR A 30 -5.86 4.00 6.09
N TRP A 31 -5.19 2.89 5.77
CA TRP A 31 -3.73 2.86 5.73
C TRP A 31 -3.23 3.61 4.49
N ARG A 32 -2.23 4.47 4.66
CA ARG A 32 -1.50 5.10 3.57
C ARG A 32 -0.34 4.21 3.11
N TYR A 33 0.40 3.67 4.07
CA TYR A 33 1.50 2.75 3.82
C TYR A 33 1.38 1.51 4.69
N GLY A 34 1.67 0.36 4.10
CA GLY A 34 1.65 -0.94 4.76
C GLY A 34 2.71 -1.87 4.20
N LYS A 35 2.94 -2.99 4.87
CA LYS A 35 3.84 -4.05 4.41
C LYS A 35 3.30 -5.41 4.79
N ASP A 36 3.87 -6.44 4.21
CA ASP A 36 3.86 -7.78 4.79
C ASP A 36 5.30 -8.30 4.85
N ARG A 37 5.50 -9.60 4.65
CA ARG A 37 6.82 -10.24 4.65
C ARG A 37 7.54 -10.14 3.30
N THR A 38 6.83 -9.81 2.22
CA THR A 38 7.34 -9.86 0.85
C THR A 38 7.30 -8.50 0.16
N ASN A 39 6.32 -7.65 0.47
CA ASN A 39 6.07 -6.40 -0.25
C ASN A 39 5.87 -5.20 0.68
N TYR A 40 6.19 -4.02 0.16
CA TYR A 40 5.67 -2.73 0.62
C TYR A 40 4.46 -2.32 -0.23
N TYR A 41 3.48 -1.67 0.39
CA TYR A 41 2.24 -1.20 -0.23
C TYR A 41 2.02 0.29 0.05
N HIS A 42 1.51 1.01 -0.95
CA HIS A 42 1.06 2.40 -0.83
C HIS A 42 -0.35 2.54 -1.42
N PHE A 43 -1.27 3.02 -0.60
CA PHE A 43 -2.65 3.24 -1.00
C PHE A 43 -2.78 4.52 -1.83
N VAL A 44 -3.28 4.41 -3.06
CA VAL A 44 -3.36 5.54 -4.01
C VAL A 44 -4.78 5.91 -4.41
N HIS A 45 -5.70 4.93 -4.42
CA HIS A 45 -7.12 5.09 -4.77
C HIS A 45 -7.38 5.98 -6.00
N THR A 46 -6.92 5.52 -7.15
CA THR A 46 -7.10 6.14 -8.47
C THR A 46 -8.02 5.28 -9.33
N GLU A 47 -8.46 5.80 -10.48
CA GLU A 47 -9.27 5.02 -11.44
C GLU A 47 -8.55 3.74 -11.93
N GLN A 48 -7.22 3.75 -11.95
CA GLN A 48 -6.40 2.67 -12.49
C GLN A 48 -5.86 1.71 -11.41
N ALA A 49 -5.82 2.13 -10.14
CA ALA A 49 -5.17 1.39 -9.07
C ALA A 49 -5.76 1.74 -7.70
N LEU A 50 -6.05 0.75 -6.87
CA LEU A 50 -6.38 0.99 -5.46
C LEU A 50 -5.13 1.22 -4.62
N TYR A 51 -4.10 0.41 -4.87
CA TYR A 51 -2.79 0.54 -4.25
C TYR A 51 -1.71 0.15 -5.26
N VAL A 52 -0.48 0.53 -4.96
CA VAL A 52 0.71 0.07 -5.66
C VAL A 52 1.63 -0.63 -4.69
N TYR A 53 2.45 -1.54 -5.20
CA TYR A 53 3.33 -2.33 -4.34
C TYR A 53 4.64 -2.69 -5.03
N LEU A 54 5.65 -3.01 -4.22
CA LEU A 54 6.93 -3.52 -4.69
C LEU A 54 7.54 -4.48 -3.66
N PRO A 55 8.45 -5.38 -4.08
CA PRO A 55 9.12 -6.29 -3.15
C PRO A 55 9.98 -5.55 -2.12
N ILE A 56 10.00 -6.04 -0.88
CA ILE A 56 10.89 -5.52 0.17
C ILE A 56 12.36 -5.55 -0.27
N LYS A 57 12.75 -6.64 -0.95
CA LYS A 57 14.04 -6.73 -1.65
C LYS A 57 13.92 -6.03 -3.01
N ASN A 58 14.18 -4.72 -3.03
CA ASN A 58 14.20 -3.91 -4.25
C ASN A 58 15.54 -3.17 -4.41
N SER A 59 15.76 -2.64 -5.61
CA SER A 59 16.95 -1.87 -5.99
C SER A 59 16.61 -0.40 -6.27
N CYS A 60 15.54 0.13 -5.69
CA CYS A 60 15.12 1.49 -5.97
C CYS A 60 16.13 2.51 -5.39
N PRO A 61 16.62 3.46 -6.22
CA PRO A 61 17.58 4.44 -5.75
C PRO A 61 17.00 5.29 -4.62
N ARG A 62 17.73 5.37 -3.49
CA ARG A 62 17.32 6.14 -2.29
C ARG A 62 15.92 5.74 -1.79
N PHE A 63 15.62 4.44 -1.84
CA PHE A 63 14.35 3.89 -1.39
C PHE A 63 13.99 4.37 0.02
N ASP A 64 12.78 4.92 0.15
CA ASP A 64 12.13 5.28 1.40
C ASP A 64 10.70 4.72 1.37
N ARG A 65 10.40 3.83 2.32
CA ARG A 65 9.11 3.14 2.42
C ARG A 65 7.94 4.11 2.66
N GLU A 66 8.19 5.32 3.15
CA GLU A 66 7.16 6.34 3.45
C GLU A 66 7.09 7.45 2.38
N ASN A 67 7.84 7.30 1.28
CA ASN A 67 7.87 8.26 0.18
C ASN A 67 7.74 7.57 -1.17
N ILE A 68 6.51 7.53 -1.69
CA ILE A 68 6.19 6.93 -3.00
C ILE A 68 7.05 7.45 -4.17
N ARG A 69 7.58 8.68 -4.11
CA ARG A 69 8.44 9.22 -5.18
C ARG A 69 9.79 8.51 -5.28
N THR A 70 10.18 7.76 -4.25
CA THR A 70 11.41 6.96 -4.23
C THR A 70 11.19 5.51 -4.70
N TRP A 71 9.94 5.13 -4.95
CA TRP A 71 9.59 3.79 -5.39
C TRP A 71 9.75 3.68 -6.90
N CYS A 72 10.14 2.49 -7.37
CA CYS A 72 10.44 2.21 -8.76
C CYS A 72 9.85 0.84 -9.15
N ASN A 73 9.54 0.65 -10.44
CA ASN A 73 9.01 -0.62 -10.97
C ASN A 73 7.82 -1.17 -10.15
N VAL A 74 6.96 -0.27 -9.66
CA VAL A 74 5.80 -0.65 -8.86
C VAL A 74 4.82 -1.48 -9.68
N ARG A 75 4.17 -2.42 -9.00
CA ARG A 75 3.05 -3.20 -9.52
C ARG A 75 1.75 -2.56 -9.05
N ILE A 76 0.70 -2.76 -9.84
CA ILE A 76 -0.62 -2.22 -9.57
C ILE A 76 -1.47 -3.31 -8.91
N GLY A 77 -2.10 -2.97 -7.78
CA GLY A 77 -3.10 -3.80 -7.14
C GLY A 77 -4.50 -3.25 -7.39
N THR A 78 -5.37 -4.08 -7.96
CA THR A 78 -6.80 -3.81 -8.17
C THR A 78 -7.64 -4.70 -7.27
N ARG A 79 -8.84 -4.25 -6.88
CA ARG A 79 -9.84 -5.13 -6.25
C ARG A 79 -10.49 -5.92 -7.40
N HIS A 80 -10.36 -7.24 -7.35
CA HIS A 80 -11.17 -8.14 -8.18
C HIS A 80 -12.61 -8.19 -7.66
#